data_AF-A0A7V7AA82-F1
#
_entry.id   AF-A0A7V7AA82-F1
#
_cell.length_a   1.000
_cell.length_b   1.000
_cell.length_c   1.000
_cell.angle_alpha   90.00
_cell.angle_beta   90.00
_cell.angle_gamma   90.00
#
_symmetry.space_group_name_H-M   'P 1'
#
loop_
_entity.id
_entity.type
_entity.pdbx_description
1 polymer ?
#
loop_
_entity_poly.entity_id
_entity_poly.type
_entity_poly.pdbx_seq_one_letter_code
_entity_poly.pdbx_strand_id
1 'polypeptide(L)'
;VKLIIFIREKSIEETIFKFNFLYQKIPMYMFLTTVLLYPVIENIILRLGLKKIIKSNILFLIINIIVYIVYLMVFQNHAEISLIISSLIITFSYLKNKNIILTMFINIVFNALIFSLNYF
;
A
#
# COMPACT_ATOMS: atom_id res chain seq x y z
N VAL A 1 28.98 18.54 38.99
CA VAL A 1 29.43 17.64 37.89
C VAL A 1 28.65 16.33 37.86
N LYS A 2 28.64 15.49 38.92
CA LYS A 2 27.89 14.21 38.95
C LYS A 2 26.38 14.32 38.66
N LEU A 3 25.69 15.34 39.19
CA LEU A 3 24.25 15.54 38.95
C LEU A 3 23.93 15.86 37.47
N ILE A 4 24.80 16.61 36.80
CA ILE A 4 24.64 17.01 35.40
C ILE A 4 24.85 15.80 34.48
N ILE A 5 25.79 14.92 34.82
CA ILE A 5 26.03 13.67 34.09
C ILE A 5 24.83 12.72 34.25
N PHE A 6 24.29 12.58 35.46
CA PHE A 6 23.12 11.73 35.72
C PHE A 6 21.85 12.21 35.00
N ILE A 7 21.59 13.53 34.97
CA ILE A 7 20.46 14.11 34.22
C ILE A 7 20.63 13.88 32.71
N ARG A 8 21.87 13.97 32.20
CA ARG A 8 22.18 13.73 30.79
C ARG A 8 22.03 12.26 30.41
N GLU A 9 22.51 11.33 31.22
CA GLU A 9 22.35 9.88 31.00
C GLU A 9 20.86 9.49 30.98
N LYS A 10 20.07 9.97 31.94
CA LYS A 10 18.62 9.72 31.98
C LYS A 10 17.89 10.28 30.75
N SER A 11 18.30 11.45 30.26
CA SER A 11 17.73 12.04 29.03
C SER A 11 18.09 11.27 27.75
N ILE A 12 19.25 10.60 27.74
CA ILE A 12 19.72 9.77 26.62
C ILE A 12 18.98 8.42 26.64
N GLU A 13 18.80 7.82 27.82
CA GLU A 13 17.99 6.59 27.96
C GLU A 13 16.53 6.82 27.55
N GLU A 14 15.92 7.95 27.94
CA GLU A 14 14.55 8.29 27.52
C GLU A 14 14.43 8.52 26.00
N THR A 15 15.44 9.11 25.35
CA THR A 15 15.43 9.28 23.89
C THR A 15 15.64 7.96 23.15
N ILE A 16 16.55 7.09 23.62
CA ILE A 16 16.74 5.74 23.08
C ILE A 16 15.47 4.89 23.24
N PHE A 17 14.80 4.97 24.39
CA PHE A 17 13.53 4.27 24.61
C PHE A 17 12.44 4.74 23.64
N LYS A 18 12.26 6.06 23.47
CA LYS A 18 11.31 6.63 22.50
C LYS A 18 11.66 6.22 21.06
N PHE A 19 12.94 6.19 20.73
CA PHE A 19 13.42 5.78 19.41
C PHE A 19 13.14 4.29 19.15
N ASN A 20 13.49 3.40 20.09
CA ASN A 20 13.20 1.97 20.00
C ASN A 20 11.70 1.68 19.89
N PHE A 21 10.88 2.42 20.63
CA PHE A 21 9.42 2.32 20.56
C PHE A 21 8.86 2.76 19.20
N LEU A 22 9.42 3.83 18.61
CA LEU A 22 9.05 4.26 17.26
C LEU A 22 9.48 3.24 16.20
N TYR A 23 10.70 2.68 16.31
CA TYR A 23 11.22 1.67 15.39
C TYR A 23 10.37 0.39 15.36
N GLN A 24 9.81 -0.01 16.49
CA GLN A 24 8.89 -1.15 16.53
C GLN A 24 7.53 -0.83 15.89
N LYS A 25 7.10 0.44 15.90
CA LYS A 25 5.82 0.87 15.33
C LYS A 25 5.86 1.14 13.83
N ILE A 26 7.01 1.54 13.29
CA ILE A 26 7.15 1.86 11.86
C ILE A 26 6.70 0.69 10.96
N PRO A 27 7.14 -0.57 11.18
CA PRO A 27 6.69 -1.70 10.37
C PRO A 27 5.18 -1.93 10.45
N MET A 28 4.58 -1.75 11.63
CA MET A 28 3.13 -1.86 11.81
C MET A 28 2.38 -0.78 11.04
N TYR A 29 2.84 0.47 11.09
CA TYR A 29 2.22 1.55 10.31
C TYR A 29 2.40 1.34 8.81
N MET A 30 3.57 0.88 8.37
CA MET A 30 3.81 0.51 6.96
C MET A 30 2.88 -0.60 6.52
N PHE A 31 2.70 -1.64 7.33
CA PHE A 31 1.75 -2.71 7.05
C PHE A 31 0.33 -2.17 6.93
N LEU A 32 -0.15 -1.41 7.92
CA LEU A 32 -1.52 -0.87 7.90
C LEU A 32 -1.77 0.04 6.70
N THR A 33 -0.82 0.90 6.34
CA THR A 33 -1.00 1.82 5.22
C THR A 33 -0.91 1.12 3.87
N THR A 34 0.04 0.20 3.68
CA THR A 34 0.26 -0.48 2.39
C THR A 34 -0.69 -1.65 2.15
N VAL A 35 -1.02 -2.42 3.18
CA VAL A 35 -1.83 -3.65 3.05
C VAL A 35 -3.32 -3.37 3.17
N LEU A 36 -3.73 -2.40 3.99
CA LEU A 36 -5.16 -2.11 4.21
C LEU A 36 -5.58 -0.82 3.52
N LEU A 37 -4.95 0.29 3.87
CA LEU A 37 -5.46 1.62 3.54
C LEU A 37 -5.31 1.92 2.04
N TYR A 38 -4.13 1.65 1.48
CA TYR A 38 -3.83 1.81 0.06
C TYR A 38 -4.81 1.03 -0.84
N PRO A 39 -4.99 -0.30 -0.70
CA PRO A 39 -5.89 -1.05 -1.59
C PRO A 39 -7.36 -0.66 -1.44
N VAL A 40 -7.80 -0.14 -0.29
CA VAL A 40 -9.15 0.39 -0.12
C VAL A 40 -9.32 1.68 -0.93
N ILE A 41 -8.43 2.66 -0.74
CA ILE A 41 -8.49 3.94 -1.47
C ILE A 41 -8.40 3.71 -2.98
N GLU A 42 -7.44 2.89 -3.40
CA GLU A 42 -7.21 2.54 -4.79
C GLU A 42 -8.46 1.95 -5.44
N ASN A 43 -9.13 0.99 -4.78
CA ASN A 43 -10.36 0.41 -5.31
C ASN A 43 -11.51 1.41 -5.35
N ILE A 44 -11.66 2.30 -4.37
CA ILE A 44 -12.69 3.35 -4.42
C ILE A 44 -12.46 4.26 -5.63
N ILE A 45 -11.23 4.77 -5.80
CA ILE A 45 -10.90 5.71 -6.88
C ILE A 45 -11.03 5.03 -8.25
N LEU A 46 -10.40 3.88 -8.43
CA LEU A 46 -10.35 3.22 -9.74
C LEU A 46 -11.66 2.50 -10.08
N ARG A 47 -12.30 1.80 -9.14
CA ARG A 47 -13.48 0.98 -9.46
C ARG A 47 -14.78 1.74 -9.32
N LEU A 48 -14.93 2.59 -8.30
CA LEU A 48 -16.15 3.37 -8.13
C LEU A 48 -16.06 4.72 -8.84
N GLY A 49 -14.87 5.36 -8.86
CA GLY A 49 -14.65 6.62 -9.56
C GLY A 49 -14.54 6.41 -11.08
N LEU A 50 -13.43 5.83 -11.55
CA LEU A 50 -13.15 5.74 -13.00
C LEU A 50 -14.18 4.89 -13.76
N LYS A 51 -14.74 3.83 -13.16
CA LYS A 51 -15.74 3.01 -13.87
C LYS A 51 -17.05 3.75 -14.16
N LYS A 52 -17.43 4.72 -13.32
CA LYS A 52 -18.62 5.56 -13.58
C LYS A 52 -18.44 6.40 -14.83
N ILE A 53 -17.21 6.83 -15.11
CA ILE A 53 -16.84 7.62 -16.28
C ILE A 53 -16.70 6.71 -17.50
N ILE A 54 -16.01 5.57 -17.35
CA ILE A 54 -15.65 4.68 -18.45
C ILE A 54 -16.63 3.50 -18.54
N LYS A 55 -17.62 3.63 -19.42
CA LYS A 55 -18.64 2.59 -19.62
C LYS A 55 -18.07 1.32 -20.27
N SER A 56 -17.16 1.44 -21.24
CA SER A 56 -16.54 0.29 -21.92
C SER A 56 -15.62 -0.51 -20.98
N ASN A 57 -15.80 -1.82 -20.92
CA ASN A 57 -14.96 -2.71 -20.09
C ASN A 57 -13.52 -2.79 -20.61
N ILE A 58 -13.35 -2.82 -21.94
CA ILE A 58 -12.03 -2.88 -22.58
C ILE A 58 -11.29 -1.58 -22.35
N LEU A 59 -11.96 -0.44 -22.57
CA LEU A 59 -11.34 0.88 -22.35
C LEU A 59 -10.96 1.08 -20.88
N PHE A 60 -11.79 0.57 -19.95
CA PHE A 60 -11.49 0.61 -18.53
C PHE A 60 -10.22 -0.18 -18.16
N LEU A 61 -10.06 -1.39 -18.73
CA LEU A 61 -8.84 -2.20 -18.54
C LEU A 61 -7.60 -1.47 -19.04
N ILE A 62 -7.66 -0.94 -20.27
CA ILE A 62 -6.54 -0.21 -20.89
C ILE A 62 -6.14 1.00 -20.04
N ILE A 63 -7.12 1.80 -19.60
CA ILE A 63 -6.86 2.96 -18.75
C ILE A 63 -6.27 2.54 -17.40
N ASN A 64 -6.74 1.43 -16.84
CA ASN A 64 -6.16 0.91 -15.60
C ASN A 64 -4.66 0.60 -15.77
N ILE A 65 -4.30 -0.12 -16.83
CA ILE A 65 -2.90 -0.43 -17.14
C ILE A 65 -2.08 0.85 -17.27
N ILE A 66 -2.58 1.85 -18.01
CA ILE A 66 -1.88 3.13 -18.20
C ILE A 66 -1.65 3.84 -16.86
N VAL A 67 -2.66 3.89 -15.99
CA VAL A 67 -2.53 4.50 -14.65
C VAL A 67 -1.41 3.82 -13.84
N TYR A 68 -1.32 2.49 -13.87
CA TYR A 68 -0.25 1.77 -13.17
C TYR A 68 1.12 1.96 -13.82
N ILE A 69 1.22 2.01 -15.15
CA ILE A 69 2.48 2.30 -15.84
C ILE A 69 2.99 3.70 -15.46
N VAL A 70 2.10 4.70 -15.49
CA VAL A 70 2.45 6.07 -15.09
C VAL A 70 2.88 6.11 -13.62
N TYR A 71 2.15 5.42 -12.74
CA TYR A 71 2.52 5.29 -11.33
C TYR A 71 3.94 4.71 -11.17
N LEU A 72 4.25 3.61 -11.85
CA LEU A 72 5.57 2.97 -11.80
C LEU A 72 6.69 3.89 -12.33
N MET A 73 6.43 4.66 -13.40
CA MET A 73 7.40 5.61 -13.94
C MET A 73 7.73 6.74 -12.95
N VAL A 74 6.73 7.23 -12.21
CA VAL A 74 6.91 8.34 -11.25
C VAL A 74 7.75 7.90 -10.05
N PHE A 75 7.51 6.69 -9.54
CA PHE A 75 8.19 6.23 -8.32
C PHE A 75 9.52 5.51 -8.57
N GLN A 76 10.03 5.50 -9.81
CA GLN A 76 11.33 4.91 -10.20
C GLN A 76 11.56 3.47 -9.72
N ASN A 77 10.51 2.77 -9.31
CA ASN A 77 10.55 1.35 -9.03
C ASN A 77 10.54 0.66 -10.39
N HIS A 78 11.70 0.18 -10.82
CA HIS A 78 11.86 -0.59 -12.05
C HIS A 78 10.85 -1.73 -12.08
N ALA A 79 9.76 -1.51 -12.80
CA ALA A 79 8.74 -2.45 -13.23
C ALA A 79 8.69 -3.75 -12.43
N GLU A 80 8.09 -3.69 -11.24
CA GLU A 80 7.51 -4.89 -10.65
C GLU A 80 6.32 -5.29 -11.53
N ILE A 81 6.60 -6.08 -12.57
CA ILE A 81 5.59 -6.67 -13.46
C ILE A 81 4.48 -7.35 -12.63
N SER A 82 4.82 -7.86 -11.44
CA SER A 82 3.91 -8.36 -10.42
C SER A 82 2.80 -7.35 -10.04
N LEU A 83 3.09 -6.06 -9.92
CA LEU A 83 2.10 -5.01 -9.58
C LEU A 83 1.13 -4.75 -10.74
N ILE A 84 1.61 -4.83 -11.99
CA ILE A 84 0.73 -4.71 -13.16
C ILE A 84 -0.16 -5.94 -13.29
N ILE A 85 0.41 -7.14 -13.07
CA ILE A 85 -0.35 -8.39 -13.12
C ILE A 85 -1.40 -8.43 -12.01
N SER A 86 -1.05 -8.05 -10.78
CA SER A 86 -2.00 -8.02 -9.66
C SER A 86 -3.14 -7.06 -9.93
N SER A 87 -2.85 -5.84 -10.40
CA SER A 87 -3.88 -4.84 -10.71
C SER A 87 -4.82 -5.29 -11.83
N LEU A 88 -4.30 -6.01 -12.83
CA LEU A 88 -5.12 -6.63 -13.88
C LEU A 88 -6.05 -7.69 -13.30
N ILE A 89 -5.54 -8.62 -12.48
CA ILE A 89 -6.36 -9.66 -11.83
C ILE A 89 -7.48 -9.03 -11.00
N ILE A 90 -7.16 -7.99 -10.22
CA ILE A 90 -8.12 -7.25 -9.41
C ILE A 90 -9.16 -6.56 -10.30
N THR A 91 -8.73 -5.97 -11.42
CA THR A 91 -9.63 -5.32 -12.39
C THR A 91 -10.60 -6.32 -13.02
N PHE A 92 -10.09 -7.47 -13.45
CA PHE A 92 -10.91 -8.53 -14.02
C PHE A 92 -11.90 -9.10 -13.00
N SER A 93 -11.46 -9.34 -11.77
CA SER A 93 -12.33 -9.79 -10.68
C SER A 93 -13.48 -8.80 -10.43
N TYR A 94 -13.20 -7.50 -10.42
CA TYR A 94 -14.23 -6.47 -10.30
C TYR A 94 -15.21 -6.48 -11.48
N LEU A 95 -14.72 -6.54 -12.72
CA LEU A 95 -15.57 -6.55 -13.90
C LEU A 95 -16.49 -7.77 -13.94
N LYS A 96 -16.01 -8.92 -13.46
CA LYS A 96 -16.77 -10.17 -13.40
C LYS A 96 -17.83 -10.17 -12.30
N ASN A 97 -17.44 -9.81 -11.07
CA ASN A 97 -18.29 -9.96 -9.90
C ASN A 97 -19.11 -8.70 -9.56
N LYS A 98 -18.69 -7.53 -10.07
CA LYS A 98 -19.25 -6.20 -9.76
C LYS A 98 -19.38 -5.91 -8.26
N ASN A 99 -18.63 -6.63 -7.42
CA ASN A 99 -18.65 -6.51 -5.98
C ASN A 99 -17.36 -5.84 -5.50
N ILE A 100 -17.48 -4.57 -5.10
CA ILE A 100 -16.34 -3.76 -4.65
C ILE A 100 -15.70 -4.32 -3.38
N ILE A 101 -16.49 -4.87 -2.45
CA ILE A 101 -15.99 -5.40 -1.17
C ILE A 101 -15.13 -6.63 -1.43
N LEU A 102 -15.57 -7.51 -2.32
CA LEU A 102 -14.79 -8.68 -2.72
C LEU A 102 -13.49 -8.26 -3.42
N THR A 103 -13.55 -7.26 -4.30
CA THR A 103 -12.36 -6.72 -4.98
C THR A 103 -11.37 -6.10 -3.98
N MET A 104 -11.85 -5.35 -2.99
CA MET A 104 -11.04 -4.79 -1.92
C MET A 104 -10.37 -5.89 -1.10
N PHE A 105 -11.12 -6.92 -0.71
CA PHE A 105 -10.59 -8.05 0.04
C PHE A 105 -9.47 -8.77 -0.74
N ILE A 106 -9.71 -9.06 -2.02
CA ILE A 106 -8.68 -9.66 -2.90
C ILE A 106 -7.45 -8.77 -2.97
N ASN A 107 -7.62 -7.46 -3.15
CA ASN A 107 -6.49 -6.53 -3.24
C ASN A 107 -5.70 -6.43 -1.91
N ILE A 108 -6.38 -6.45 -0.76
CA ILE A 108 -5.76 -6.52 0.56
C ILE A 108 -4.93 -7.80 0.70
N VAL A 109 -5.49 -8.96 0.32
CA VAL A 109 -4.78 -10.24 0.40
C VAL A 109 -3.55 -10.24 -0.50
N PHE A 110 -3.65 -9.75 -1.74
CA PHE A 110 -2.50 -9.64 -2.63
C PHE A 110 -1.40 -8.71 -2.07
N ASN A 111 -1.77 -7.54 -1.53
CA ASN A 111 -0.79 -6.64 -0.93
C ASN A 111 -0.19 -7.23 0.36
N ALA A 112 -0.96 -7.96 1.16
CA ALA A 112 -0.44 -8.66 2.33
C ALA A 112 0.62 -9.70 1.94
N LEU A 113 0.37 -10.46 0.87
CA LEU A 113 1.32 -11.43 0.33
C LEU A 113 2.59 -10.74 -0.19
N ILE A 114 2.46 -9.68 -1.00
CA ILE A 114 3.60 -8.92 -1.51
C ILE A 114 4.41 -8.32 -0.36
N PHE A 115 3.74 -7.69 0.62
CA PHE A 115 4.40 -7.15 1.80
C PHE A 115 5.12 -8.25 2.59
N SER A 116 4.49 -9.42 2.77
CA SER A 116 5.14 -10.53 3.47
C SER A 116 6.39 -11.02 2.74
N LEU A 117 6.35 -11.16 1.40
CA LEU A 117 7.48 -11.62 0.60
C LEU A 117 8.64 -10.61 0.55
N ASN A 118 8.35 -9.32 0.69
CA ASN A 118 9.37 -8.28 0.60
C ASN A 118 10.03 -7.96 1.95
N TYR A 119 9.39 -8.31 3.08
CA TYR A 119 9.85 -7.95 4.41
C TYR A 119 10.12 -9.14 5.35
N PHE A 120 9.76 -10.37 4.95
CA PHE A 120 10.12 -11.62 5.64
C PHE A 120 10.90 -12.54 4.71
#